data_AF-A0A4Q3DL40-F1
#
_entry.id   AF-A0A4Q3DL40-F1
#
_cell.length_a   1.000
_cell.length_b   1.000
_cell.length_c   1.000
_cell.angle_alpha   90.00
_cell.angle_beta   90.00
_cell.angle_gamma   90.00
#
_symmetry.space_group_name_H-M   'P 1'
#
loop_
_entity.id
_entity.type
_entity.pdbx_description
1 polymer ?
#
loop_
_entity_poly.entity_id
_entity_poly.type
_entity_poly.pdbx_seq_one_letter_code
_entity_poly.pdbx_strand_id
1 'polypeptide(L)' 'INIVGEFLVTNAQIGYVITDVNAGYGQQVLTELKQIEHTIKFRLLY' A
#
# COMPACT_ATOMS: atom_id res chain seq x y z
N ILE A 1 9.96 3.47 7.17
CA ILE A 1 8.70 4.25 7.08
C ILE A 1 7.87 3.88 8.30
N ASN A 2 7.27 4.85 8.97
CA ASN A 2 6.37 4.58 10.09
C ASN A 2 4.93 4.66 9.60
N ILE A 3 4.20 3.55 9.75
CA ILE A 3 2.77 3.47 9.45
C ILE A 3 2.01 4.01 10.65
N VAL A 4 1.17 5.02 10.43
CA VAL A 4 0.36 5.69 11.46
C VAL A 4 -1.00 5.03 11.58
N GLY A 5 -1.52 4.51 10.46
CA GLY A 5 -2.78 3.81 10.41
C GLY A 5 -2.84 2.89 9.21
N GLU A 6 -3.60 1.81 9.34
CA GLU A 6 -3.85 0.86 8.27
C GLU A 6 -5.31 0.43 8.33
N PHE A 7 -5.92 0.28 7.16
CA PHE A 7 -7.24 -0.28 7.01
C PHE A 7 -7.29 -1.25 5.83
N LEU A 8 -7.56 -2.52 6.13
CA LEU A 8 -7.66 -3.60 5.17
C LEU A 8 -9.10 -4.09 5.05
N VAL A 9 -9.58 -4.19 3.82
CA VAL A 9 -10.85 -4.85 3.49
C VAL A 9 -10.58 -5.93 2.46
N THR A 10 -11.20 -7.09 2.63
CA THR A 10 -11.05 -8.22 1.71
C THR A 10 -12.41 -8.74 1.26
N ASN A 11 -12.43 -9.37 0.09
CA ASN A 11 -13.50 -10.25 -0.34
C ASN A 11 -12.87 -11.52 -0.96
N ALA A 12 -13.70 -12.40 -1.54
CA ALA A 12 -13.23 -13.66 -2.11
C ALA A 12 -12.24 -13.53 -3.29
N GLN A 13 -12.10 -12.34 -3.88
CA GLN A 13 -11.31 -12.11 -5.09
C GLN A 13 -10.18 -11.11 -4.90
N ILE A 14 -10.38 -10.08 -4.06
CA ILE A 14 -9.43 -8.98 -3.89
C ILE A 14 -9.30 -8.56 -2.43
N GLY A 15 -8.10 -8.09 -2.08
CA GLY A 15 -7.83 -7.30 -0.90
C GLY A 15 -7.55 -5.84 -1.28
N TYR A 16 -8.02 -4.91 -0.48
CA TYR A 16 -7.75 -3.48 -0.63
C TYR A 16 -7.28 -2.91 0.70
N VAL A 17 -6.08 -2.36 0.71
CA VAL A 17 -5.44 -1.75 1.88
C VAL A 17 -5.23 -0.26 1.66
N ILE A 18 -5.59 0.54 2.66
CA ILE A 18 -5.20 1.94 2.78
C ILE A 18 -4.23 2.04 3.94
N THR A 19 -3.07 2.65 3.70
CA THR A 19 -2.02 2.80 4.70
C THR A 19 -1.59 4.25 4.77
N ASP A 20 -1.72 4.85 5.95
CA ASP A 20 -1.30 6.21 6.27
C ASP A 20 0.13 6.19 6.87
N VAL A 21 0.99 7.09 6.42
CA VAL A 21 2.42 7.10 6.75
C VAL A 21 2.86 8.52 7.15
N ASN A 22 3.61 8.61 8.27
CA ASN A 22 4.00 9.91 8.85
C ASN A 22 4.94 10.72 7.94
N ALA A 23 5.86 10.02 7.27
CA ALA A 23 6.69 10.56 6.21
C ALA A 23 6.42 9.70 4.97
N GLY A 24 6.01 10.34 3.87
CA GLY A 24 5.61 9.68 2.63
C GLY A 24 6.56 8.57 2.18
N TYR A 25 6.07 7.67 1.32
CA TYR A 25 6.85 6.52 0.90
C TYR A 25 8.13 6.93 0.16
N GLY A 26 9.27 6.41 0.63
CA GLY A 26 10.52 6.51 -0.10
C GLY A 26 10.43 5.78 -1.45
N GLN A 27 11.15 6.28 -2.46
CA GLN A 27 11.09 5.76 -3.85
C GLN A 27 11.38 4.26 -3.96
N GLN A 28 12.28 3.74 -3.13
CA GLN A 28 12.59 2.30 -3.08
C GLN A 28 11.39 1.48 -2.59
N VAL A 29 10.75 1.90 -1.50
CA VAL A 29 9.58 1.19 -0.95
C VAL A 29 8.41 1.23 -1.93
N LEU A 30 8.19 2.35 -2.62
CA LEU A 30 7.20 2.44 -3.69
C LEU A 30 7.45 1.44 -4.82
N THR A 31 8.71 1.18 -5.12
CA THR A 31 9.11 0.24 -6.17
C THR A 31 8.86 -1.19 -5.71
N GLU A 32 9.29 -1.52 -4.49
CA GLU A 32 9.06 -2.83 -3.88
C GLU A 32 7.57 -3.16 -3.75
N LEU A 33 6.74 -2.23 -3.25
CA LEU A 33 5.30 -2.43 -3.12
C LEU A 33 4.60 -2.67 -4.46
N LYS A 34 5.07 -2.06 -5.55
CA LYS A 34 4.54 -2.30 -6.90
C LYS A 34 4.95 -3.66 -7.47
N GLN A 35 6.04 -4.25 -6.99
CA GLN A 35 6.58 -5.53 -7.46
C GLN A 35 6.10 -6.72 -6.64
N ILE A 36 5.34 -6.50 -5.57
CA ILE A 36 4.71 -7.60 -4.83
C ILE A 36 3.83 -8.40 -5.79
N GLU A 37 4.05 -9.71 -5.81
CA GLU A 37 3.30 -10.63 -6.67
C GLU A 37 1.79 -10.51 -6.42
N HIS A 38 1.01 -10.57 -7.50
CA HIS A 38 -0.45 -10.37 -7.47
C HIS A 38 -0.92 -8.98 -7.02
N THR A 39 -0.04 -7.97 -6.95
CA THR A 39 -0.48 -6.58 -6.79
C THR A 39 -1.27 -6.15 -8.02
N ILE A 40 -2.58 -5.98 -7.85
CA ILE A 40 -3.48 -5.59 -8.94
C ILE A 40 -3.22 -4.12 -9.31
N LYS A 41 -3.08 -3.25 -8.31
CA LYS A 41 -2.89 -1.81 -8.51
C LYS A 41 -2.34 -1.13 -7.26
N PHE A 42 -1.39 -0.23 -7.46
CA PHE A 42 -0.86 0.66 -6.41
C PHE A 42 -1.07 2.13 -6.80
N ARG A 43 -1.55 2.95 -5.86
CA ARG A 43 -1.75 4.40 -6.05
C ARG A 43 -1.44 5.14 -4.76
N LEU A 44 -0.73 6.26 -4.89
CA LEU A 44 -0.60 7.25 -3.83
C LEU A 44 -1.85 8.12 -3.77
N LEU A 45 -2.41 8.26 -2.57
CA LEU A 45 -3.50 9.17 -2.25
C LEU A 45 -2.89 10.36 -1.49
N TYR A 46 -3.34 11.58 -1.79
CA TYR A 46 -2.90 12.84 -1.20
C TYR A 46 -4.02 13.48 -0.40
#